data_AF-A0A0G1W4V0-F1
#
_entry.id   AF-A0A0G1W4V0-F1
#
_cell.length_a   1.000
_cell.length_b   1.000
_cell.length_c   1.000
_cell.angle_alpha   90.00
_cell.angle_beta   90.00
_cell.angle_gamma   90.00
#
_symmetry.space_group_name_H-M   'P 1'
#
loop_
_entity.id
_entity.type
_entity.pdbx_description
1 polymer ?
#
loop_
_entity_poly.entity_id
_entity_poly.type
_entity_poly.pdbx_seq_one_letter_code
_entity_poly.pdbx_strand_id
1 'polypeptide(L)'
;MKKLIFSTVVGVFAVASVAAASSLTQSQMDAIISMLHAFNVEESVIANVRTSLTGGGSTTPPAQWCHTFNVNLKVGDKGAEVTALQTALTNAGFGPNEGFQLDTEASGGLKGGSEFGEQTASAVTTFQEKYKSEILTPVGLAHGTGYVGPSTRKKLNQLYGCGSLLPRPYPSPVACTQEAKQCPDGSYVSRTEPKCEFAACPISNNQPTIKVLSPNGGEQWKIGSKQTITWKPYRVSISEVPPQVGRVTITLDSGIRCFTTPCPSGYILASEVRDSGFFDWTVGEDITGSSIPNGSYKVIVTHTYNTYPDSIPDSSDAPFSIVAAQ
;
A
#
# COMPACT_ATOMS: atom_id res chain seq x y z
N MET A 1 47.17 -3.96 -63.21
CA MET A 1 48.38 -3.57 -62.46
C MET A 1 47.99 -3.44 -60.99
N LYS A 2 48.17 -4.51 -60.20
CA LYS A 2 49.13 -4.59 -59.08
C LYS A 2 49.15 -3.35 -58.18
N LYS A 3 48.63 -3.49 -56.95
CA LYS A 3 49.43 -3.53 -55.71
C LYS A 3 48.57 -3.88 -54.50
N LEU A 4 48.94 -5.00 -53.86
CA LEU A 4 48.56 -5.37 -52.51
C LEU A 4 49.29 -4.45 -51.52
N ILE A 5 48.63 -4.13 -50.40
CA ILE A 5 49.32 -3.82 -49.14
C ILE A 5 48.62 -4.60 -48.04
N PHE A 6 49.37 -5.54 -47.46
CA PHE A 6 49.07 -6.26 -46.21
C PHE A 6 49.07 -5.28 -45.04
N SER A 7 48.09 -5.39 -44.14
CA SER A 7 48.26 -4.92 -42.76
C SER A 7 47.54 -5.87 -41.81
N THR A 8 48.34 -6.74 -41.18
CA THR A 8 47.99 -7.56 -40.03
C THR A 8 47.64 -6.65 -38.84
N VAL A 9 46.46 -6.84 -38.25
CA VAL A 9 46.18 -6.37 -36.89
C VAL A 9 45.77 -7.57 -36.05
N VAL A 10 46.57 -7.75 -35.01
CA VAL A 10 46.56 -8.78 -33.97
C VAL A 10 45.27 -8.72 -33.17
N GLY A 11 44.70 -9.91 -32.90
CA GLY A 11 43.55 -10.06 -32.01
C GLY A 11 43.91 -9.75 -30.56
N VAL A 12 43.06 -8.97 -29.92
CA VAL A 12 42.95 -8.90 -28.46
C VAL A 12 41.53 -9.31 -28.11
N PHE A 13 41.36 -10.57 -27.72
CA PHE A 13 40.17 -11.04 -27.03
C PHE A 13 40.26 -10.52 -25.58
N ALA A 14 39.59 -9.40 -25.29
CA ALA A 14 39.29 -9.02 -23.93
C ALA A 14 38.08 -9.84 -23.46
N VAL A 15 38.33 -10.92 -22.71
CA VAL A 15 37.31 -11.51 -21.84
C VAL A 15 37.07 -10.53 -20.70
N ALA A 16 36.04 -9.68 -20.84
CA ALA A 16 35.51 -8.93 -19.72
C ALA A 16 34.87 -9.92 -18.74
N SER A 17 35.49 -10.05 -17.56
CA SER A 17 34.97 -10.78 -16.42
C SER A 17 33.61 -10.23 -16.01
N VAL A 18 32.64 -11.14 -15.83
CA VAL A 18 31.31 -10.90 -15.26
C VAL A 18 31.40 -10.24 -13.88
N ALA A 19 30.79 -9.07 -13.75
CA ALA A 19 30.30 -8.53 -12.48
C ALA A 19 28.84 -8.12 -12.68
N ALA A 20 27.96 -9.11 -12.84
CA ALA A 20 26.53 -8.89 -12.67
C ALA A 20 26.26 -8.84 -11.16
N ALA A 21 26.46 -7.68 -10.54
CA ALA A 21 25.72 -7.38 -9.32
C ALA A 21 24.27 -7.19 -9.78
N SER A 22 23.38 -8.08 -9.34
CA SER A 22 21.93 -7.89 -9.42
C SER A 22 21.53 -6.70 -8.54
N SER A 23 21.85 -5.50 -9.02
CA SER A 23 21.31 -4.26 -8.49
C SER A 23 19.80 -4.26 -8.72
N LEU A 24 19.06 -3.69 -7.76
CA LEU A 24 17.63 -3.46 -7.91
C LEU A 24 17.39 -2.66 -9.19
N THR A 25 16.33 -2.99 -9.93
CA THR A 25 15.96 -2.21 -11.11
C THR A 25 15.51 -0.81 -10.67
N GLN A 26 15.63 0.19 -11.55
CA GLN A 26 15.15 1.56 -11.27
C GLN A 26 13.69 1.57 -10.82
N SER A 27 12.85 0.73 -11.45
CA SER A 27 11.46 0.53 -11.06
C SER A 27 11.26 -0.05 -9.66
N GLN A 28 12.14 -0.93 -9.19
CA GLN A 28 12.08 -1.49 -7.83
C GLN A 28 12.51 -0.45 -6.79
N MET A 29 13.48 0.40 -7.12
CA MET A 29 13.86 1.52 -6.27
C MET A 29 12.73 2.55 -6.19
N ASP A 30 12.11 2.92 -7.32
CA ASP A 30 10.99 3.87 -7.34
C ASP A 30 9.78 3.36 -6.54
N ALA A 31 9.51 2.05 -6.54
CA ALA A 31 8.46 1.46 -5.71
C ALA A 31 8.76 1.58 -4.21
N ILE A 32 10.00 1.34 -3.78
CA ILE A 32 10.43 1.48 -2.38
C ILE A 32 10.36 2.94 -1.95
N ILE A 33 10.82 3.86 -2.80
CA ILE A 33 10.80 5.30 -2.54
C ILE A 33 9.36 5.82 -2.47
N SER A 34 8.49 5.39 -3.38
CA SER A 34 7.06 5.70 -3.36
C SER A 34 6.38 5.22 -2.07
N MET A 35 6.75 4.04 -1.57
CA MET A 35 6.26 3.54 -0.30
C MET A 35 6.74 4.40 0.89
N LEU A 36 7.98 4.90 0.87
CA LEU A 36 8.49 5.81 1.90
C LEU A 36 7.79 7.18 1.87
N HIS A 37 7.45 7.69 0.68
CA HIS A 37 6.63 8.89 0.54
C HIS A 37 5.22 8.68 1.12
N ALA A 38 4.63 7.49 0.97
CA ALA A 38 3.33 7.16 1.55
C ALA A 38 3.33 7.16 3.10
N PHE A 39 4.50 6.98 3.72
CA PHE A 39 4.69 7.10 5.18
C PHE A 39 5.14 8.50 5.64
N ASN A 40 5.13 9.51 4.74
CA ASN A 40 5.58 10.87 5.04
C ASN A 40 7.01 10.92 5.61
N VAL A 41 7.89 10.03 5.15
CA VAL A 41 9.30 9.99 5.57
C VAL A 41 10.02 11.24 5.08
N GLU A 42 10.94 11.76 5.89
CA GLU A 42 11.73 12.95 5.55
C GLU A 42 12.60 12.70 4.31
N GLU A 43 12.65 13.67 3.39
CA GLU A 43 13.40 13.57 2.13
C GLU A 43 14.89 13.23 2.30
N SER A 44 15.50 13.62 3.43
CA SER A 44 16.90 13.28 3.75
C SER A 44 17.07 11.79 4.04
N VAL A 45 16.07 11.15 4.63
CA VAL A 45 16.03 9.71 4.89
C VAL A 45 15.76 8.97 3.59
N ILE A 46 14.87 9.49 2.74
CA ILE A 46 14.61 8.97 1.40
C ILE A 46 15.88 9.02 0.54
N ALA A 47 16.64 10.12 0.59
CA ALA A 47 17.92 10.26 -0.09
C ALA A 47 18.96 9.25 0.43
N ASN A 48 19.08 9.07 1.75
CA ASN A 48 20.00 8.09 2.35
C ASN A 48 19.61 6.65 1.97
N VAL A 49 18.32 6.33 1.94
CA VAL A 49 17.83 5.03 1.49
C VAL A 49 18.16 4.84 0.01
N ARG A 50 17.90 5.84 -0.85
CA ARG A 50 18.25 5.79 -2.28
C ARG A 50 19.75 5.54 -2.49
N THR A 51 20.61 6.26 -1.77
CA THR A 51 22.07 6.08 -1.82
C THR A 51 22.51 4.70 -1.33
N SER A 52 21.84 4.16 -0.31
CA SER A 52 22.11 2.80 0.19
C SER A 52 21.66 1.73 -0.81
N LEU A 53 20.53 1.94 -1.49
CA LEU A 53 19.97 1.03 -2.51
C LEU A 53 20.79 1.02 -3.80
N THR A 54 21.50 2.11 -4.13
CA THR A 54 22.40 2.21 -5.29
C THR A 54 23.85 1.82 -4.99
N GLY A 55 24.15 1.35 -3.78
CA GLY A 55 25.49 0.91 -3.39
C GLY A 55 26.49 2.05 -3.13
N GLY A 56 26.01 3.28 -2.95
CA GLY A 56 26.85 4.41 -2.55
C GLY A 56 27.23 4.32 -1.07
N GLY A 57 28.52 4.12 -0.78
CA GLY A 57 29.05 4.23 0.58
C GLY A 57 28.94 5.67 1.09
N SER A 58 28.27 5.86 2.24
CA SER A 58 28.05 7.15 2.86
C SER A 58 29.36 7.81 3.30
N THR A 59 29.59 9.06 2.88
CA THR A 59 30.37 10.02 3.69
C THR A 59 29.74 11.41 3.54
N THR A 60 29.18 11.91 4.65
CA THR A 60 28.59 13.25 4.85
C THR A 60 27.11 13.38 4.43
N PRO A 61 26.19 13.59 5.39
CA PRO A 61 24.81 13.98 5.08
C PRO A 61 24.83 15.24 4.19
N PRO A 62 24.09 15.28 3.07
CA PRO A 62 23.96 16.51 2.29
C PRO A 62 23.40 17.60 3.20
N ALA A 63 24.01 18.79 3.16
CA ALA A 63 23.57 19.93 3.95
C ALA A 63 22.07 20.16 3.74
N GLN A 64 21.29 20.07 4.82
CA GLN A 64 19.84 20.27 4.80
C GLN A 64 19.52 21.62 4.18
N TRP A 65 18.73 21.63 3.10
CA TRP A 65 18.28 22.87 2.48
C TRP A 65 17.48 23.71 3.49
N CYS A 66 17.77 25.00 3.52
CA CYS A 66 17.10 25.97 4.37
C CYS A 66 16.94 27.30 3.61
N HIS A 67 15.96 28.11 4.01
CA HIS A 67 15.76 29.48 3.55
C HIS A 67 15.03 30.31 4.60
N THR A 68 15.40 31.57 4.76
CA THR A 68 14.71 32.50 5.68
C THR A 68 13.78 33.42 4.90
N PHE A 69 12.48 33.12 4.94
CA PHE A 69 11.40 33.86 4.32
C PHE A 69 11.13 35.18 5.05
N ASN A 70 11.50 36.29 4.42
CA ASN A 70 11.28 37.64 4.97
C ASN A 70 10.31 38.50 4.14
N VAL A 71 9.92 38.04 2.95
CA VAL A 71 9.15 38.81 1.97
C VAL A 71 7.73 38.23 1.82
N ASN A 72 6.70 39.08 1.90
CA ASN A 72 5.33 38.67 1.56
C ASN A 72 5.26 38.29 0.08
N LEU A 73 4.63 37.16 -0.25
CA LEU A 73 4.49 36.70 -1.65
C LEU A 73 3.02 36.49 -2.03
N LYS A 74 2.67 36.85 -3.26
CA LYS A 74 1.34 36.68 -3.87
C LYS A 74 1.47 36.28 -5.35
N VAL A 75 0.34 35.90 -5.95
CA VAL A 75 0.25 35.63 -7.38
C VAL A 75 0.80 36.80 -8.21
N GLY A 76 1.66 36.48 -9.18
CA GLY A 76 2.35 37.43 -10.05
C GLY A 76 3.73 37.88 -9.55
N ASP A 77 4.10 37.59 -8.30
CA ASP A 77 5.47 37.85 -7.82
C ASP A 77 6.46 36.87 -8.46
N LYS A 78 7.73 37.26 -8.59
CA LYS A 78 8.79 36.47 -9.25
C LYS A 78 10.12 36.53 -8.52
N GLY A 79 11.01 35.58 -8.79
CA GLY A 79 12.42 35.61 -8.39
C GLY A 79 12.77 34.64 -7.26
N ALA A 80 13.94 34.82 -6.67
CA ALA A 80 14.55 33.85 -5.76
C ALA A 80 13.68 33.46 -4.55
N GLU A 81 12.90 34.40 -4.00
CA GLU A 81 11.98 34.13 -2.89
C GLU A 81 10.83 33.20 -3.29
N VAL A 82 10.33 33.33 -4.53
CA VAL A 82 9.28 32.44 -5.06
C VAL A 82 9.87 31.05 -5.29
N THR A 83 11.08 30.95 -5.82
CA THR A 83 11.78 29.66 -5.98
C THR A 83 11.99 28.99 -4.62
N ALA A 84 12.46 29.73 -3.61
CA ALA A 84 12.62 29.18 -2.27
C ALA A 84 11.29 28.72 -1.66
N LEU A 85 10.20 29.46 -1.89
CA LEU A 85 8.86 29.07 -1.45
C LEU A 85 8.43 27.76 -2.10
N GLN A 86 8.60 27.64 -3.42
CA GLN A 86 8.28 26.42 -4.16
C GLN A 86 9.10 25.23 -3.66
N THR A 87 10.41 25.42 -3.40
CA THR A 87 11.25 24.39 -2.78
C THR A 87 10.73 23.98 -1.40
N ALA A 88 10.37 24.93 -0.54
CA ALA A 88 9.84 24.62 0.79
C ALA A 88 8.49 23.87 0.72
N LEU A 89 7.58 24.26 -0.18
CA LEU A 89 6.28 23.60 -0.36
C LEU A 89 6.43 22.19 -0.92
N THR A 90 7.33 21.98 -1.87
CA THR A 90 7.69 20.65 -2.38
C THR A 90 8.27 19.79 -1.26
N ASN A 91 9.24 20.30 -0.49
CA ASN A 91 9.82 19.60 0.67
C ASN A 91 8.80 19.31 1.77
N ALA A 92 7.68 20.02 1.79
CA ALA A 92 6.60 19.82 2.76
C ALA A 92 5.53 18.81 2.28
N GLY A 93 5.66 18.29 1.06
CA GLY A 93 4.69 17.41 0.43
C GLY A 93 3.42 18.13 -0.05
N PHE A 94 3.47 19.46 -0.22
CA PHE A 94 2.38 20.27 -0.81
C PHE A 94 2.69 20.69 -2.24
N GLY A 95 3.63 19.99 -2.89
CA GLY A 95 3.85 20.17 -4.32
C GLY A 95 2.55 19.92 -5.09
N PRO A 96 2.32 20.60 -6.22
CA PRO A 96 1.21 20.25 -7.09
C PRO A 96 1.45 18.82 -7.60
N ASN A 97 0.48 17.94 -7.35
CA ASN A 97 0.48 16.60 -7.90
C ASN A 97 0.66 16.67 -9.43
N GLU A 98 1.66 15.94 -9.93
CA GLU A 98 2.06 15.78 -11.34
C GLU A 98 2.33 17.10 -12.13
N GLY A 99 3.61 17.43 -12.30
CA GLY A 99 4.06 18.36 -13.35
C GLY A 99 4.93 19.54 -12.93
N PHE A 100 5.37 19.63 -11.67
CA PHE A 100 6.36 20.65 -11.28
C PHE A 100 7.79 20.16 -11.57
N GLN A 101 8.20 20.32 -12.83
CA GLN A 101 9.60 20.19 -13.19
C GLN A 101 10.26 21.54 -12.95
N LEU A 102 11.22 21.61 -12.01
CA LEU A 102 12.17 22.72 -11.95
C LEU A 102 12.96 22.67 -13.26
N ASP A 103 12.53 23.45 -14.26
CA ASP A 103 13.28 23.59 -15.49
C ASP A 103 14.46 24.53 -15.25
N THR A 104 15.63 23.95 -15.01
CA THR A 104 16.85 24.56 -15.52
C THR A 104 16.77 24.57 -17.05
N GLU A 105 16.32 25.72 -17.57
CA GLU A 105 16.46 26.22 -18.94
C GLU A 105 15.55 25.66 -20.05
N ALA A 106 14.96 26.61 -20.77
CA ALA A 106 14.49 26.58 -22.15
C ALA A 106 13.39 25.57 -22.57
N SER A 107 12.11 25.97 -22.43
CA SER A 107 11.12 25.82 -23.51
C SER A 107 9.90 26.72 -23.31
N GLY A 108 9.47 27.39 -24.38
CA GLY A 108 8.29 28.23 -24.39
C GLY A 108 7.00 27.42 -24.37
N GLY A 109 6.20 27.59 -23.31
CA GLY A 109 4.84 27.06 -23.21
C GLY A 109 4.49 26.63 -21.78
N LEU A 110 3.89 27.54 -21.02
CA LEU A 110 3.49 27.45 -19.59
C LEU A 110 4.68 27.32 -18.61
N LYS A 111 5.30 28.48 -18.34
CA LYS A 111 6.50 28.67 -17.51
C LYS A 111 6.27 28.31 -16.04
N GLY A 112 6.82 27.17 -15.61
CA GLY A 112 7.03 26.79 -14.21
C GLY A 112 8.29 27.38 -13.56
N GLY A 113 8.91 28.39 -14.18
CA GLY A 113 10.17 28.98 -13.70
C GLY A 113 9.96 30.31 -12.95
N SER A 114 10.25 30.32 -11.65
CA SER A 114 10.41 31.52 -10.79
C SER A 114 9.21 32.44 -10.56
N GLU A 115 8.03 32.15 -11.10
CA GLU A 115 6.81 32.96 -10.94
C GLU A 115 5.79 32.31 -10.00
N PHE A 116 5.18 33.13 -9.14
CA PHE A 116 4.13 32.71 -8.24
C PHE A 116 2.82 32.64 -9.04
N GLY A 117 2.54 31.47 -9.62
CA GLY A 117 1.31 31.20 -10.36
C GLY A 117 0.20 30.60 -9.51
N GLU A 118 -0.92 30.26 -10.14
CA GLU A 118 -2.10 29.66 -9.50
C GLU A 118 -1.78 28.33 -8.79
N GLN A 119 -0.88 27.52 -9.35
CA GLN A 119 -0.42 26.28 -8.73
C GLN A 119 0.34 26.54 -7.42
N THR A 120 1.19 27.57 -7.39
CA THR A 120 1.89 27.98 -6.15
C THR A 120 0.89 28.52 -5.13
N ALA A 121 -0.12 29.29 -5.57
CA ALA A 121 -1.18 29.75 -4.68
C ALA A 121 -1.98 28.59 -4.07
N SER A 122 -2.34 27.58 -4.86
CA SER A 122 -3.04 26.39 -4.40
C SER A 122 -2.23 25.58 -3.39
N ALA A 123 -0.93 25.41 -3.65
CA ALA A 123 0.00 24.77 -2.72
C ALA A 123 0.10 25.56 -1.40
N VAL A 124 0.17 26.89 -1.47
CA VAL A 124 0.15 27.77 -0.29
C VAL A 124 -1.17 27.61 0.47
N THR A 125 -2.32 27.57 -0.21
CA THR A 125 -3.63 27.33 0.44
C THR A 125 -3.62 26.00 1.19
N THR A 126 -3.11 24.94 0.58
CA THR A 126 -3.03 23.61 1.21
C THR A 126 -2.12 23.62 2.44
N PHE A 127 -0.96 24.28 2.34
CA PHE A 127 -0.05 24.50 3.46
C PHE A 127 -0.73 25.26 4.60
N GLN A 128 -1.47 26.33 4.28
CA GLN A 128 -2.18 27.16 5.25
C GLN A 128 -3.29 26.40 5.98
N GLU A 129 -4.06 25.59 5.25
CA GLU A 129 -5.12 24.75 5.83
C GLU A 129 -4.52 23.66 6.73
N LYS A 130 -3.38 23.06 6.35
CA LYS A 130 -2.71 22.08 7.21
C LYS A 130 -2.27 22.68 8.55
N TYR A 131 -1.71 23.89 8.53
CA TYR A 131 -1.25 24.58 9.74
C TYR A 131 -2.22 25.67 10.21
N LYS A 132 -3.53 25.43 10.03
CA LYS A 132 -4.61 26.40 10.27
C LYS A 132 -4.59 27.03 11.68
N SER A 133 -4.26 26.25 12.71
CA SER A 133 -4.18 26.73 14.09
C SER A 133 -3.07 27.77 14.29
N GLU A 134 -1.98 27.68 13.53
CA GLU A 134 -0.81 28.53 13.66
C GLU A 134 -0.81 29.68 12.64
N ILE A 135 -1.43 29.48 11.47
CA ILE A 135 -1.41 30.45 10.37
C ILE A 135 -2.69 31.27 10.26
N LEU A 136 -3.86 30.61 10.27
CA LEU A 136 -5.14 31.23 9.90
C LEU A 136 -5.95 31.68 11.12
N THR A 137 -6.04 30.83 12.14
CA THR A 137 -6.83 31.08 13.36
C THR A 137 -6.39 32.36 14.10
N PRO A 138 -5.09 32.66 14.28
CA PRO A 138 -4.65 33.86 15.00
C PRO A 138 -5.00 35.17 14.29
N VAL A 139 -5.30 35.11 12.98
CA VAL A 139 -5.65 36.27 12.16
C VAL A 139 -7.13 36.24 11.73
N GLY A 140 -7.94 35.36 12.32
CA GLY A 140 -9.39 35.29 12.07
C GLY A 140 -9.78 34.78 10.68
N LEU A 141 -8.89 34.07 9.99
CA LEU A 141 -9.17 33.52 8.66
C LEU A 141 -9.75 32.10 8.79
N ALA A 142 -10.87 31.86 8.10
CA ALA A 142 -11.51 30.55 8.08
C ALA A 142 -10.86 29.59 7.07
N HIS A 143 -10.26 30.12 6.01
CA HIS A 143 -9.72 29.34 4.90
C HIS A 143 -8.36 29.87 4.42
N GLY A 144 -7.60 28.99 3.77
CA GLY A 144 -6.36 29.35 3.09
C GLY A 144 -6.61 30.38 2.00
N THR A 145 -5.68 31.32 1.87
CA THR A 145 -5.79 32.50 1.00
C THR A 145 -4.88 32.43 -0.21
N GLY A 146 -3.94 31.49 -0.23
CA GLY A 146 -2.88 31.43 -1.24
C GLY A 146 -1.88 32.57 -1.14
N TYR A 147 -1.98 33.44 -0.13
CA TYR A 147 -1.09 34.57 0.12
C TYR A 147 -0.08 34.27 1.22
N VAL A 148 1.22 34.44 0.94
CA VAL A 148 2.28 34.20 1.92
C VAL A 148 2.50 35.46 2.77
N GLY A 149 1.62 35.64 3.76
CA GLY A 149 1.69 36.72 4.75
C GLY A 149 2.63 36.43 5.93
N PRO A 150 2.68 37.33 6.94
CA PRO A 150 3.56 37.19 8.11
C PRO A 150 3.37 35.87 8.87
N SER A 151 2.14 35.43 9.09
CA SER A 151 1.85 34.15 9.78
C SER A 151 2.34 32.94 8.98
N THR A 152 2.17 32.95 7.65
CA THR A 152 2.67 31.89 6.77
C THR A 152 4.20 31.84 6.77
N ARG A 153 4.87 33.00 6.67
CA ARG A 153 6.34 33.08 6.77
C ARG A 153 6.86 32.61 8.11
N LYS A 154 6.20 32.98 9.20
CA LYS A 154 6.58 32.51 10.54
C LYS A 154 6.61 30.98 10.58
N LYS A 155 5.58 30.32 10.04
CA LYS A 155 5.53 28.86 9.96
C LYS A 155 6.57 28.29 9.00
N LEU A 156 6.76 28.89 7.83
CA LEU A 156 7.81 28.48 6.88
C LEU A 156 9.21 28.59 7.49
N ASN A 157 9.52 29.68 8.19
CA ASN A 157 10.80 29.87 8.89
C ASN A 157 10.99 28.91 10.06
N GLN A 158 9.91 28.54 10.76
CA GLN A 158 9.97 27.51 11.79
C GLN A 158 10.34 26.14 11.21
N LEU A 159 9.87 25.82 10.00
CA LEU A 159 10.11 24.54 9.34
C LEU A 159 11.42 24.50 8.54
N TYR A 160 11.78 25.60 7.88
CA TYR A 160 12.82 25.65 6.85
C TYR A 160 13.84 26.79 7.04
N GLY A 161 13.79 27.58 8.12
CA GLY A 161 14.71 28.71 8.35
C GLY A 161 16.18 28.29 8.55
N CYS A 162 17.13 29.05 8.00
CA CYS A 162 18.57 28.73 8.08
C CYS A 162 19.24 28.91 9.46
N GLY A 163 18.47 29.21 10.50
CA GLY A 163 18.97 29.44 11.86
C GLY A 163 18.08 28.84 12.96
N SER A 164 17.10 27.99 12.60
CA SER A 164 16.35 27.23 13.60
C SER A 164 17.26 26.14 14.16
N LEU A 165 17.90 26.41 15.30
CA LEU A 165 18.54 25.39 16.15
C LEU A 165 17.52 24.45 16.84
N LEU A 166 16.28 24.43 16.35
CA LEU A 166 15.25 23.53 16.84
C LEU A 166 15.28 22.27 15.97
N PRO A 167 15.26 21.06 16.57
CA PRO A 167 14.88 19.85 15.84
C PRO A 167 13.60 20.18 15.06
N ARG A 168 13.58 19.87 13.76
CA ARG A 168 12.40 20.04 12.90
C ARG A 168 11.16 19.69 13.71
N PRO A 169 10.13 20.54 13.79
CA PRO A 169 8.96 20.22 14.59
C PRO A 169 8.33 18.99 13.93
N TYR A 170 8.57 17.83 14.54
CA TYR A 170 7.60 16.76 14.59
C TYR A 170 6.24 17.44 14.83
N PRO A 171 5.17 17.08 14.10
CA PRO A 171 3.86 17.66 14.38
C PRO A 171 3.67 17.60 15.89
N SER A 172 3.52 18.78 16.53
CA SER A 172 3.32 18.81 17.97
C SER A 172 2.19 17.83 18.27
N PRO A 173 2.40 16.86 19.18
CA PRO A 173 1.44 15.80 19.39
C PRO A 173 0.07 16.43 19.58
N VAL A 174 -0.83 16.16 18.65
CA VAL A 174 -2.20 16.64 18.73
C VAL A 174 -2.77 15.91 19.91
N ALA A 175 -2.79 16.55 21.08
CA ALA A 175 -3.22 15.92 22.31
C ALA A 175 -4.68 15.50 22.15
N CYS A 176 -4.89 14.22 21.84
CA CYS A 176 -6.20 13.65 21.71
C CYS A 176 -6.82 13.46 23.09
N THR A 177 -8.14 13.52 23.17
CA THR A 177 -8.88 13.16 24.38
C THR A 177 -8.57 11.71 24.77
N GLN A 178 -8.42 11.44 26.07
CA GLN A 178 -8.10 10.10 26.61
C GLN A 178 -9.35 9.21 26.67
N GLU A 179 -10.02 9.07 25.52
CA GLU A 179 -11.20 8.22 25.37
C GLU A 179 -10.78 6.84 24.89
N ALA A 180 -11.39 5.81 25.45
CA ALA A 180 -11.25 4.44 25.01
C ALA A 180 -12.54 3.98 24.32
N LYS A 181 -12.42 3.39 23.13
CA LYS A 181 -13.51 2.69 22.44
C LYS A 181 -13.33 1.21 22.65
N GLN A 182 -14.37 0.55 23.17
CA GLN A 182 -14.38 -0.91 23.28
C GLN A 182 -14.58 -1.53 21.90
N CYS A 183 -13.75 -2.51 21.58
CA CYS A 183 -13.81 -3.30 20.37
C CYS A 183 -14.75 -4.51 20.54
N PRO A 184 -15.24 -5.12 19.44
CA PRO A 184 -16.09 -6.30 19.50
C PRO A 184 -15.45 -7.51 20.21
N ASP A 185 -14.12 -7.59 20.25
CA ASP A 185 -13.36 -8.63 20.97
C ASP A 185 -13.20 -8.33 22.47
N GLY A 186 -13.75 -7.21 22.96
CA GLY A 186 -13.64 -6.76 24.34
C GLY A 186 -12.36 -5.97 24.64
N SER A 187 -11.44 -5.83 23.68
CA SER A 187 -10.27 -4.96 23.81
C SER A 187 -10.65 -3.47 23.75
N TYR A 188 -9.70 -2.58 24.02
CA TYR A 188 -9.92 -1.14 23.97
C TYR A 188 -8.90 -0.48 23.05
N VAL A 189 -9.38 0.41 22.18
CA VAL A 189 -8.54 1.26 21.33
C VAL A 189 -8.65 2.72 21.77
N SER A 190 -7.54 3.43 21.66
CA SER A 190 -7.45 4.87 21.91
C SER A 190 -7.46 5.64 20.60
N ARG A 191 -7.62 6.96 20.68
CA ARG A 191 -7.42 7.85 19.54
C ARG A 191 -5.94 7.87 19.13
N THR A 192 -5.68 7.94 17.83
CA THR A 192 -4.35 8.05 17.25
C THR A 192 -4.12 9.41 16.61
N GLU A 193 -2.95 9.95 16.87
CA GLU A 193 -2.46 11.14 16.19
C GLU A 193 -2.12 10.84 14.71
N PRO A 194 -2.13 11.85 13.83
CA PRO A 194 -2.40 13.27 14.07
C PRO A 194 -3.90 13.65 13.98
N LYS A 195 -4.76 12.71 13.57
CA LYS A 195 -6.19 13.00 13.28
C LYS A 195 -7.11 12.86 14.48
N CYS A 196 -6.63 12.31 15.59
CA CYS A 196 -7.43 11.96 16.76
C CYS A 196 -8.62 11.06 16.45
N GLU A 197 -8.46 10.15 15.50
CA GLU A 197 -9.43 9.11 15.18
C GLU A 197 -9.14 7.86 16.01
N PHE A 198 -10.14 7.04 16.37
CA PHE A 198 -9.86 5.78 17.04
C PHE A 198 -8.99 4.88 16.15
N ALA A 199 -7.94 4.28 16.73
CA ALA A 199 -7.21 3.23 16.04
C ALA A 199 -8.17 2.14 15.57
N ALA A 200 -7.84 1.49 14.44
CA ALA A 200 -8.53 0.27 14.06
C ALA A 200 -8.46 -0.73 15.22
N CYS A 201 -9.58 -1.42 15.49
CA CYS A 201 -9.57 -2.50 16.46
C CYS A 201 -8.51 -3.53 16.06
N PRO A 202 -7.72 -4.05 17.02
CA PRO A 202 -6.79 -5.12 16.71
C PRO A 202 -7.58 -6.27 16.09
N ILE A 203 -7.17 -6.70 14.90
CA ILE A 203 -7.58 -7.99 14.33
C ILE A 203 -6.94 -9.04 15.22
N SER A 204 -7.62 -9.34 16.32
CA SER A 204 -7.30 -10.49 17.15
C SER A 204 -7.38 -11.72 16.25
N ASN A 205 -6.33 -12.55 16.25
CA ASN A 205 -6.32 -13.87 15.62
C ASN A 205 -7.36 -14.84 16.22
N ASN A 206 -8.24 -14.36 17.13
CA ASN A 206 -9.49 -14.99 17.51
C ASN A 206 -10.71 -14.46 16.73
N GLN A 207 -10.52 -13.82 15.56
CA GLN A 207 -11.61 -13.70 14.60
C GLN A 207 -12.13 -15.13 14.36
N PRO A 208 -13.43 -15.40 14.56
CA PRO A 208 -13.97 -16.75 14.41
C PRO A 208 -13.85 -17.12 12.95
N THR A 209 -12.75 -17.74 12.54
CA THR A 209 -12.58 -18.18 11.15
C THR A 209 -13.42 -19.43 10.93
N ILE A 210 -13.91 -19.59 9.70
CA ILE A 210 -14.37 -20.90 9.25
C ILE A 210 -13.19 -21.88 9.34
N LYS A 211 -13.45 -23.12 9.77
CA LYS A 211 -12.40 -24.15 9.87
C LYS A 211 -12.90 -25.50 9.37
N VAL A 212 -12.33 -26.04 8.30
CA VAL A 212 -12.60 -27.38 7.78
C VAL A 212 -12.14 -28.41 8.81
N LEU A 213 -13.02 -29.38 9.10
CA LEU A 213 -12.78 -30.44 10.08
C LEU A 213 -12.69 -31.82 9.43
N SER A 214 -13.43 -32.05 8.34
CA SER A 214 -13.36 -33.28 7.56
C SER A 214 -13.86 -33.04 6.13
N PRO A 215 -13.16 -33.54 5.10
CA PRO A 215 -11.87 -34.21 5.18
C PRO A 215 -10.78 -33.19 5.52
N ASN A 216 -9.80 -33.58 6.32
CA ASN A 216 -8.72 -32.70 6.75
C ASN A 216 -7.32 -33.25 6.44
N GLY A 217 -7.22 -34.43 5.84
CA GLY A 217 -5.96 -34.99 5.37
C GLY A 217 -5.90 -36.51 5.42
N GLY A 218 -5.55 -37.13 4.29
CA GLY A 218 -5.24 -38.56 4.20
C GLY A 218 -6.45 -39.49 4.11
N GLU A 219 -7.68 -38.97 4.23
CA GLU A 219 -8.88 -39.78 4.05
C GLU A 219 -9.00 -40.32 2.62
N GLN A 220 -9.63 -41.48 2.46
CA GLN A 220 -9.92 -42.07 1.15
C GLN A 220 -11.42 -42.26 1.00
N TRP A 221 -12.01 -41.52 0.09
CA TRP A 221 -13.45 -41.50 -0.14
C TRP A 221 -13.77 -42.17 -1.47
N LYS A 222 -14.61 -43.20 -1.44
CA LYS A 222 -14.98 -43.97 -2.63
C LYS A 222 -16.02 -43.21 -3.46
N ILE A 223 -15.85 -43.18 -4.77
CA ILE A 223 -16.87 -42.64 -5.70
C ILE A 223 -18.22 -43.34 -5.45
N GLY A 224 -19.30 -42.55 -5.44
CA GLY A 224 -20.67 -42.98 -5.17
C GLY A 224 -21.00 -43.16 -3.68
N SER A 225 -20.02 -43.10 -2.77
CA SER A 225 -20.29 -43.14 -1.33
C SER A 225 -20.89 -41.81 -0.84
N LYS A 226 -21.75 -41.89 0.18
CA LYS A 226 -22.26 -40.70 0.89
C LYS A 226 -21.27 -40.34 2.00
N GLN A 227 -20.69 -39.16 1.92
CA GLN A 227 -19.75 -38.63 2.91
C GLN A 227 -20.20 -37.25 3.37
N THR A 228 -19.85 -36.88 4.59
CA THR A 228 -20.19 -35.58 5.15
C THR A 228 -18.93 -34.72 5.27
N ILE A 229 -18.94 -33.58 4.58
CA ILE A 229 -17.96 -32.52 4.76
C ILE A 229 -18.38 -31.72 5.99
N THR A 230 -17.47 -31.48 6.94
CA THR A 230 -17.76 -30.75 8.18
C THR A 230 -16.79 -29.60 8.38
N TRP A 231 -17.30 -28.51 8.96
CA TRP A 231 -16.50 -27.35 9.32
C TRP A 231 -17.05 -26.70 10.59
N LYS A 232 -16.20 -25.96 11.31
CA LYS A 232 -16.63 -25.04 12.35
C LYS A 232 -17.29 -23.85 11.67
N PRO A 233 -18.60 -23.61 11.88
CA PRO A 233 -19.29 -22.50 11.24
C PRO A 233 -18.71 -21.14 11.64
N TYR A 234 -18.85 -20.16 10.76
CA TYR A 234 -18.51 -18.77 11.04
C TYR A 234 -19.56 -18.19 12.01
N ARG A 235 -19.12 -17.72 13.18
CA ARG A 235 -20.02 -17.18 14.22
C ARG A 235 -19.50 -15.84 14.71
N VAL A 236 -20.05 -14.76 14.18
CA VAL A 236 -19.77 -13.41 14.67
C VAL A 236 -20.77 -13.07 15.77
N SER A 237 -20.27 -12.85 16.98
CA SER A 237 -21.05 -12.24 18.06
C SER A 237 -20.99 -10.72 17.91
N ILE A 238 -21.83 -10.15 17.05
CA ILE A 238 -22.06 -8.70 17.05
C ILE A 238 -23.16 -8.37 18.06
N SER A 239 -22.86 -7.46 18.99
CA SER A 239 -23.69 -7.13 20.16
C SER A 239 -25.10 -6.58 19.84
N GLU A 240 -25.42 -6.36 18.57
CA GLU A 240 -26.65 -5.65 18.13
C GLU A 240 -27.44 -6.38 17.03
N VAL A 241 -26.99 -7.54 16.56
CA VAL A 241 -27.67 -8.27 15.48
C VAL A 241 -27.85 -9.74 15.88
N PRO A 242 -29.06 -10.32 15.71
CA PRO A 242 -29.26 -11.77 15.86
C PRO A 242 -28.20 -12.51 15.03
N PRO A 243 -27.65 -13.66 15.50
CA PRO A 243 -26.59 -14.37 14.81
C PRO A 243 -26.99 -14.63 13.36
N GLN A 244 -26.45 -13.84 12.44
CA GLN A 244 -26.75 -13.95 11.02
C GLN A 244 -26.07 -15.21 10.54
N VAL A 245 -26.87 -16.22 10.18
CA VAL A 245 -26.34 -17.44 9.58
C VAL A 245 -25.96 -17.08 8.15
N GLY A 246 -24.67 -16.92 7.89
CA GLY A 246 -24.15 -16.59 6.58
C GLY A 246 -24.35 -17.71 5.57
N ARG A 247 -23.78 -17.50 4.37
CA ARG A 247 -23.75 -18.49 3.30
C ARG A 247 -22.33 -18.97 3.10
N VAL A 248 -22.20 -20.20 2.61
CA VAL A 248 -20.91 -20.78 2.24
C VAL A 248 -20.96 -21.38 0.85
N THR A 249 -19.81 -21.39 0.20
CA THR A 249 -19.54 -22.11 -1.05
C THR A 249 -18.47 -23.16 -0.78
N ILE A 250 -18.69 -24.39 -1.25
CA ILE A 250 -17.81 -25.54 -1.02
C ILE A 250 -17.22 -25.93 -2.38
N THR A 251 -15.89 -25.95 -2.46
CA THR A 251 -15.18 -26.33 -3.68
C THR A 251 -14.10 -27.39 -3.42
N LEU A 252 -13.66 -28.06 -4.48
CA LEU A 252 -12.48 -28.91 -4.48
C LEU A 252 -11.36 -28.26 -5.27
N ASP A 253 -10.19 -28.16 -4.65
CA ASP A 253 -8.93 -27.83 -5.32
C ASP A 253 -8.13 -29.11 -5.55
N SER A 254 -7.80 -29.40 -6.81
CA SER A 254 -6.92 -30.50 -7.21
C SER A 254 -5.43 -30.14 -7.09
N GLY A 255 -5.12 -28.89 -6.72
CA GLY A 255 -3.75 -28.38 -6.67
C GLY A 255 -3.13 -28.12 -8.04
N ILE A 256 -3.87 -28.35 -9.13
CA ILE A 256 -3.40 -28.10 -10.49
C ILE A 256 -3.22 -26.59 -10.68
N ARG A 257 -1.96 -26.16 -10.81
CA ARG A 257 -1.62 -24.81 -11.26
C ARG A 257 -1.48 -24.85 -12.78
N CYS A 258 -2.52 -24.44 -13.49
CA CYS A 258 -2.47 -24.31 -14.95
C CYS A 258 -1.97 -22.92 -15.34
N PHE A 259 -0.96 -22.88 -16.22
CA PHE A 259 -0.49 -21.64 -16.85
C PHE A 259 -1.19 -21.36 -18.19
N THR A 260 -2.17 -22.19 -18.56
CA THR A 260 -2.96 -22.08 -19.79
C THR A 260 -4.42 -21.73 -19.46
N THR A 261 -5.04 -20.88 -20.28
CA THR A 261 -6.46 -20.53 -20.18
C THR A 261 -7.29 -21.34 -21.20
N PRO A 262 -8.47 -21.89 -20.82
CA PRO A 262 -9.07 -21.83 -19.50
C PRO A 262 -8.37 -22.82 -18.54
N CYS A 263 -7.89 -22.29 -17.42
CA CYS A 263 -7.42 -23.12 -16.32
C CYS A 263 -8.67 -23.78 -15.73
N PRO A 264 -8.77 -25.12 -15.65
CA PRO A 264 -9.91 -25.78 -15.03
C PRO A 264 -10.20 -25.14 -13.66
N SER A 265 -11.29 -24.40 -13.60
CA SER A 265 -11.88 -23.91 -12.36
C SER A 265 -12.22 -25.13 -11.52
N GLY A 266 -11.77 -25.17 -10.27
CA GLY A 266 -12.01 -26.29 -9.36
C GLY A 266 -13.49 -26.69 -9.30
N TYR A 267 -13.77 -27.89 -8.80
CA TYR A 267 -15.14 -28.41 -8.76
C TYR A 267 -15.94 -27.69 -7.68
N ILE A 268 -17.15 -27.21 -8.01
CA ILE A 268 -18.06 -26.61 -7.04
C ILE A 268 -18.98 -27.71 -6.54
N LEU A 269 -18.95 -28.03 -5.26
CA LEU A 269 -19.82 -29.05 -4.67
C LEU A 269 -21.16 -28.45 -4.21
N ALA A 270 -21.10 -27.23 -3.67
CA ALA A 270 -22.26 -26.48 -3.22
C ALA A 270 -21.98 -24.98 -3.31
N SER A 271 -23.01 -24.17 -3.57
CA SER A 271 -22.90 -22.71 -3.62
C SER A 271 -24.08 -22.08 -2.89
N GLU A 272 -23.83 -20.97 -2.20
CA GLU A 272 -24.86 -20.21 -1.47
C GLU A 272 -25.69 -21.06 -0.48
N VAL A 273 -25.06 -22.08 0.11
CA VAL A 273 -25.72 -22.94 1.11
C VAL A 273 -25.60 -22.34 2.50
N ARG A 274 -26.57 -22.64 3.38
CA ARG A 274 -26.58 -22.15 4.76
C ARG A 274 -25.31 -22.61 5.49
N ASP A 275 -24.70 -21.71 6.27
CA ASP A 275 -23.56 -22.05 7.14
C ASP A 275 -23.98 -22.90 8.38
N SER A 276 -24.35 -24.15 8.13
CA SER A 276 -24.79 -25.15 9.11
C SER A 276 -23.64 -25.92 9.77
N GLY A 277 -22.43 -25.87 9.20
CA GLY A 277 -21.26 -26.64 9.69
C GLY A 277 -21.10 -28.02 9.07
N PHE A 278 -21.99 -28.41 8.15
CA PHE A 278 -21.91 -29.68 7.46
C PHE A 278 -22.59 -29.65 6.10
N PHE A 279 -22.12 -30.50 5.19
CA PHE A 279 -22.68 -30.74 3.87
C PHE A 279 -22.56 -32.23 3.52
N ASP A 280 -23.69 -32.86 3.23
CA ASP A 280 -23.72 -34.25 2.77
C ASP A 280 -23.48 -34.29 1.26
N TRP A 281 -22.49 -35.07 0.87
CA TRP A 281 -22.01 -35.15 -0.50
C TRP A 281 -22.00 -36.60 -0.99
N THR A 282 -22.47 -36.80 -2.22
CA THR A 282 -22.23 -38.04 -2.97
C THR A 282 -20.89 -37.90 -3.70
N VAL A 283 -19.88 -38.61 -3.21
CA VAL A 283 -18.49 -38.47 -3.68
C VAL A 283 -18.40 -38.77 -5.17
N GLY A 284 -17.74 -37.89 -5.93
CA GLY A 284 -17.49 -38.08 -7.36
C GLY A 284 -18.40 -37.29 -8.30
N GLU A 285 -19.28 -36.43 -7.77
CA GLU A 285 -20.13 -35.52 -8.57
C GLU A 285 -20.03 -34.08 -8.06
N ASP A 286 -19.99 -33.11 -8.97
CA ASP A 286 -20.09 -31.69 -8.64
C ASP A 286 -21.55 -31.20 -8.58
N ILE A 287 -21.78 -29.92 -8.29
CA ILE A 287 -23.13 -29.32 -8.19
C ILE A 287 -23.95 -29.42 -9.50
N THR A 288 -23.29 -29.62 -10.65
CA THR A 288 -23.95 -29.80 -11.95
C THR A 288 -24.22 -31.27 -12.28
N GLY A 289 -23.74 -32.20 -11.45
CA GLY A 289 -23.74 -33.65 -11.71
C GLY A 289 -22.59 -34.10 -12.63
N SER A 290 -21.59 -33.24 -12.87
CA SER A 290 -20.41 -33.62 -13.65
C SER A 290 -19.50 -34.52 -12.82
N SER A 291 -18.90 -35.53 -13.46
CA SER A 291 -18.04 -36.49 -12.78
C SER A 291 -16.72 -35.86 -12.34
N ILE A 292 -16.34 -36.13 -11.10
CA ILE A 292 -15.06 -35.75 -10.51
C ILE A 292 -14.15 -36.98 -10.56
N PRO A 293 -12.99 -36.91 -11.24
CA PRO A 293 -12.12 -38.07 -11.40
C PRO A 293 -11.50 -38.50 -10.06
N ASN A 294 -10.92 -39.71 -10.05
CA ASN A 294 -10.08 -40.14 -8.95
C ASN A 294 -8.83 -39.26 -8.87
N GLY A 295 -8.40 -38.95 -7.66
CA GLY A 295 -7.31 -38.00 -7.46
C GLY A 295 -7.19 -37.50 -6.04
N SER A 296 -6.24 -36.59 -5.86
CA SER A 296 -5.93 -35.94 -4.58
C SER A 296 -6.54 -34.53 -4.59
N TYR A 297 -7.31 -34.21 -3.56
CA TYR A 297 -8.06 -32.95 -3.48
C TYR A 297 -7.96 -32.33 -2.08
N LYS A 298 -8.12 -31.01 -2.01
CA LYS A 298 -8.46 -30.30 -0.77
C LYS A 298 -9.88 -29.77 -0.86
N VAL A 299 -10.65 -29.91 0.21
CA VAL A 299 -11.92 -29.17 0.34
C VAL A 299 -11.60 -27.74 0.72
N ILE A 300 -12.27 -26.78 0.09
CA ILE A 300 -12.26 -25.38 0.46
C ILE A 300 -13.68 -24.98 0.81
N VAL A 301 -13.87 -24.35 1.97
CA VAL A 301 -15.15 -23.76 2.38
C VAL A 301 -14.96 -22.26 2.49
N THR A 302 -15.68 -21.52 1.66
CA THR A 302 -15.61 -20.06 1.57
C THR A 302 -16.88 -19.45 2.12
N HIS A 303 -16.76 -18.62 3.17
CA HIS A 303 -17.90 -17.91 3.73
C HIS A 303 -18.14 -16.58 3.00
N THR A 304 -19.37 -16.31 2.60
CA THR A 304 -19.82 -15.04 1.99
C THR A 304 -20.57 -14.21 3.04
N TYR A 305 -20.02 -13.03 3.38
CA TYR A 305 -20.70 -12.04 4.21
C TYR A 305 -21.11 -10.83 3.35
N ASN A 306 -22.39 -10.46 3.38
CA ASN A 306 -22.97 -9.44 2.49
C ASN A 306 -22.43 -8.01 2.64
N THR A 307 -21.46 -7.74 3.53
CA THR A 307 -21.03 -6.36 3.85
C THR A 307 -19.53 -6.16 4.04
N TYR A 308 -18.68 -7.15 3.72
CA TYR A 308 -17.22 -6.98 3.80
C TYR A 308 -16.55 -7.47 2.51
N PRO A 309 -15.54 -6.75 1.98
CA PRO A 309 -14.96 -7.04 0.67
C PRO A 309 -14.13 -8.33 0.60
N ASP A 310 -13.87 -9.00 1.72
CA ASP A 310 -13.01 -10.19 1.74
C ASP A 310 -13.82 -11.44 2.10
N SER A 311 -13.96 -12.34 1.14
CA SER A 311 -14.37 -13.72 1.40
C SER A 311 -13.31 -14.40 2.25
N ILE A 312 -13.72 -15.11 3.31
CA ILE A 312 -12.79 -15.80 4.21
C ILE A 312 -12.88 -17.30 3.93
N PRO A 313 -11.95 -17.87 3.14
CA PRO A 313 -11.87 -19.30 2.91
C PRO A 313 -11.08 -20.00 4.01
N ASP A 314 -11.40 -21.27 4.25
CA ASP A 314 -10.52 -22.24 4.89
C ASP A 314 -10.47 -23.52 4.07
N SER A 315 -9.38 -24.28 4.19
CA SER A 315 -9.15 -25.49 3.41
C SER A 315 -8.67 -26.65 4.27
N SER A 316 -8.93 -27.88 3.85
CA SER A 316 -8.32 -29.08 4.44
C SER A 316 -6.80 -28.89 4.66
N ASP A 317 -6.30 -29.25 5.84
CA ASP A 317 -4.89 -29.08 6.22
C ASP A 317 -3.97 -29.85 5.25
N ALA A 318 -4.34 -31.09 4.92
CA ALA A 318 -3.69 -31.92 3.90
C ALA A 318 -4.72 -32.48 2.90
N PRO A 319 -4.29 -32.94 1.72
CA PRO A 319 -5.23 -33.49 0.75
C PRO A 319 -5.81 -34.84 1.21
N PHE A 320 -7.04 -35.11 0.76
CA PHE A 320 -7.68 -36.42 0.82
C PHE A 320 -7.77 -37.00 -0.60
N SER A 321 -8.04 -38.30 -0.71
CA SER A 321 -8.12 -39.00 -2.00
C SER A 321 -9.54 -39.43 -2.34
N ILE A 322 -9.96 -39.14 -3.58
CA ILE A 322 -11.13 -39.78 -4.19
C ILE A 322 -10.64 -41.03 -4.91
N VAL A 323 -11.21 -42.18 -4.56
CA VAL A 323 -10.83 -43.50 -5.11
C VAL A 323 -12.01 -44.14 -5.85
N ALA A 324 -11.71 -45.03 -6.79
CA ALA A 324 -12.73 -45.72 -7.58
C ALA A 324 -13.75 -46.46 -6.70
N ALA A 325 -14.99 -46.55 -7.18
CA ALA A 325 -15.95 -47.50 -6.63
C ALA A 325 -15.40 -48.93 -6.84
N GLN A 326 -15.51 -49.77 -5.80
CA GLN A 326 -15.21 -51.21 -5.94
C GLN A 326 -16.30 -51.92 -6.73
#